data_AF-J4V788-F1
#
_entry.id   AF-J4V788-F1
#
_cell.length_a   1.000
_cell.length_b   1.000
_cell.length_c   1.000
_cell.angle_alpha   90.00
_cell.angle_beta   90.00
_cell.angle_gamma   90.00
#
_symmetry.space_group_name_H-M   'P 1'
#
loop_
_entity.id
_entity.type
_entity.pdbx_description
1 polymer ?
#
loop_
_entity_poly.entity_id
_entity_poly.type
_entity_poly.pdbx_seq_one_letter_code
_entity_poly.pdbx_strand_id
1 'polypeptide(L)' 'MNEWIKDLKLALLNEDLDAITALSDKFNESDFKNLEDMQEAQALIAQARSFFESKSSHIQAELSKLQKAQKYIKN' A
#
# COMPACT_ATOMS: atom_id res chain seq x y z
N MET A 1 -1.12 -3.00 -22.21
CA MET A 1 -0.86 -3.03 -20.76
C MET A 1 -0.85 -1.58 -20.28
N ASN A 2 -1.78 -1.25 -19.40
CA ASN A 2 -1.90 0.07 -18.80
C ASN A 2 -0.62 0.42 -18.00
N GLU A 3 -0.11 1.64 -18.16
CA GLU A 3 1.14 2.10 -17.53
C GLU A 3 1.01 2.21 -16.01
N TRP A 4 -0.13 2.68 -15.51
CA TRP A 4 -0.45 2.72 -14.09
C TRP A 4 -0.41 1.33 -13.45
N ILE A 5 -0.94 0.30 -14.14
CA ILE A 5 -0.90 -1.09 -13.67
C ILE A 5 0.55 -1.59 -13.54
N LYS A 6 1.37 -1.30 -14.55
CA LYS A 6 2.79 -1.69 -14.56
C LYS A 6 3.55 -1.01 -13.41
N ASP A 7 3.32 0.27 -13.21
CA ASP A 7 3.99 1.03 -12.15
C ASP A 7 3.54 0.58 -10.77
N LEU A 8 2.25 0.27 -10.59
CA LEU A 8 1.73 -0.27 -9.34
C LEU A 8 2.34 -1.64 -9.01
N LYS A 9 2.51 -2.52 -10.00
CA LYS A 9 3.22 -3.79 -9.84
C LYS A 9 4.66 -3.58 -9.36
N LEU A 10 5.39 -2.64 -9.95
CA LEU A 10 6.77 -2.35 -9.57
C LEU A 10 6.85 -1.77 -8.15
N ALA A 11 5.94 -0.85 -7.82
CA ALA A 11 5.87 -0.25 -6.49
C ALA A 11 5.58 -1.31 -5.41
N LEU A 12 4.63 -2.22 -5.67
CA LEU A 12 4.32 -3.35 -4.77
C LEU A 12 5.49 -4.33 -4.64
N LEU A 13 6.17 -4.66 -5.74
CA LEU A 13 7.34 -5.55 -5.71
C LEU A 13 8.49 -4.96 -4.88
N ASN A 14 8.70 -3.66 -4.97
CA ASN A 14 9.73 -2.94 -4.24
C ASN A 14 9.30 -2.57 -2.81
N GLU A 15 8.07 -2.91 -2.39
CA GLU A 15 7.49 -2.48 -1.11
C GLU A 15 7.53 -0.95 -0.90
N ASP A 16 7.46 -0.19 -1.99
CA ASP A 16 7.61 1.27 -1.98
C ASP A 16 6.26 1.95 -1.70
N LEU A 17 6.03 2.25 -0.41
CA LEU A 17 4.80 2.89 0.06
C LEU A 17 4.57 4.26 -0.58
N ASP A 18 5.62 5.05 -0.77
CA ASP A 18 5.49 6.41 -1.32
C ASP A 18 5.08 6.33 -2.80
N ALA A 19 5.65 5.39 -3.56
CA ALA A 19 5.24 5.15 -4.94
C ALA A 19 3.80 4.64 -5.04
N ILE A 20 3.36 3.72 -4.16
CA ILE A 20 1.97 3.24 -4.14
C ILE A 20 1.00 4.39 -3.84
N THR A 21 1.34 5.27 -2.88
CA THR A 21 0.52 6.44 -2.54
C THR A 21 0.47 7.42 -3.70
N ALA A 22 1.60 7.75 -4.31
CA ALA A 22 1.65 8.65 -5.46
C ALA A 22 0.87 8.12 -6.67
N LEU A 23 0.83 6.80 -6.87
CA LEU A 23 0.03 6.17 -7.92
C LEU A 23 -1.48 6.23 -7.61
N SER A 24 -1.86 6.14 -6.33
CA SER A 24 -3.26 6.31 -5.92
C SER A 24 -3.80 7.70 -6.29
N ASP A 25 -2.98 8.74 -6.12
CA ASP A 25 -3.34 10.13 -6.49
C ASP A 25 -3.40 10.35 -8.01
N LYS A 26 -2.70 9.52 -8.79
CA LYS A 26 -2.64 9.58 -10.26
C LYS A 26 -3.66 8.66 -10.93
N PHE A 27 -4.51 7.96 -10.18
CA PHE A 27 -5.49 7.06 -10.74
C PHE A 27 -6.48 7.81 -11.66
N ASN A 28 -6.70 7.26 -12.85
CA ASN A 28 -7.64 7.80 -13.81
C ASN A 28 -8.43 6.67 -14.48
N GLU A 29 -9.76 6.68 -14.30
CA GLU A 29 -10.68 5.68 -14.84
C GLU A 29 -10.58 5.56 -16.37
N SER A 30 -10.26 6.67 -17.05
CA SER A 30 -10.12 6.77 -18.51
C SER A 30 -9.02 5.87 -19.09
N ASP A 31 -8.06 5.46 -18.26
CA ASP A 31 -6.91 4.65 -18.67
C ASP A 31 -7.27 3.16 -18.77
N PHE A 32 -8.44 2.74 -18.28
CA PHE A 32 -8.89 1.35 -18.25
C PHE A 32 -9.92 1.10 -19.35
N LYS A 33 -9.44 0.65 -20.52
CA LYS A 33 -10.26 0.51 -21.74
C LYS A 33 -10.80 -0.90 -21.98
N ASN A 34 -10.33 -1.89 -21.22
CA ASN A 34 -10.71 -3.29 -21.38
C ASN A 34 -10.89 -3.96 -20.01
N LEU A 35 -11.64 -5.06 -20.00
CA LEU A 35 -11.98 -5.81 -18.79
C LEU A 35 -10.76 -6.46 -18.13
N GLU A 36 -9.76 -6.84 -18.93
CA GLU A 36 -8.54 -7.50 -18.43
C GLU A 36 -7.71 -6.54 -17.56
N ASP A 37 -7.44 -5.33 -18.04
CA ASP A 37 -6.76 -4.27 -17.28
C ASP A 37 -7.55 -3.95 -16.00
N MET A 38 -8.89 -3.93 -16.04
CA MET A 38 -9.71 -3.69 -14.84
C MET A 38 -9.60 -4.81 -13.80
N GLN A 39 -9.65 -6.08 -14.24
CA GLN A 39 -9.50 -7.23 -13.34
C GLN A 39 -8.11 -7.28 -12.72
N GLU A 40 -7.08 -6.97 -13.51
CA GLU A 40 -5.71 -6.90 -13.03
C GLU A 40 -5.53 -5.77 -12.02
N ALA A 41 -6.04 -4.58 -12.30
CA ALA A 41 -6.03 -3.46 -11.37
C ALA A 41 -6.74 -3.79 -10.05
N GLN A 42 -7.89 -4.47 -10.12
CA GLN A 42 -8.63 -4.90 -8.93
C GLN A 42 -7.77 -5.81 -8.03
N ALA A 43 -7.08 -6.80 -8.62
CA ALA A 43 -6.20 -7.70 -7.87
C ALA A 43 -5.02 -6.95 -7.24
N LEU A 44 -4.41 -6.00 -7.96
CA LEU A 44 -3.30 -5.18 -7.46
C LEU A 44 -3.74 -4.24 -6.34
N ILE A 45 -4.93 -3.64 -6.45
CA ILE A 45 -5.50 -2.80 -5.39
C ILE A 45 -5.73 -3.63 -4.12
N ALA A 46 -6.25 -4.86 -4.25
CA ALA A 46 -6.41 -5.76 -3.11
C ALA A 46 -5.06 -6.09 -2.45
N GLN A 47 -4.03 -6.35 -3.25
CA GLN A 47 -2.68 -6.59 -2.76
C GLN A 47 -2.09 -5.36 -2.05
N ALA A 48 -2.23 -4.16 -2.64
CA ALA A 48 -1.79 -2.91 -2.04
C ALA A 48 -2.47 -2.65 -0.69
N ARG A 49 -3.78 -2.91 -0.60
CA ARG A 49 -4.52 -2.80 0.65
C ARG A 49 -3.96 -3.74 1.72
N SER A 50 -3.78 -5.01 1.41
CA SER A 50 -3.20 -5.98 2.37
C SER A 50 -1.79 -5.58 2.81
N PHE A 51 -1.01 -5.00 1.91
CA PHE A 51 0.32 -4.48 2.22
C PHE A 51 0.26 -3.32 3.23
N PHE A 52 -0.61 -2.33 3.03
CA PHE A 52 -0.82 -1.23 3.99
C PHE A 52 -1.31 -1.72 5.35
N GLU A 53 -2.27 -2.65 5.36
CA GLU A 53 -2.81 -3.23 6.60
C GLU A 53 -1.70 -3.95 7.40
N SER A 54 -0.81 -4.69 6.71
CA SER A 54 0.34 -5.35 7.34
C SER A 54 1.33 -4.34 7.95
N LYS A 55 1.73 -3.31 7.19
CA LYS A 55 2.66 -2.27 7.68
C LYS A 55 2.06 -1.50 8.86
N SER A 56 0.77 -1.17 8.81
CA SER A 56 0.05 -0.51 9.90
C SER A 56 0.05 -1.35 11.18
N SER A 57 -0.26 -2.64 11.07
CA SER A 57 -0.23 -3.57 12.21
C SER A 57 1.17 -3.65 12.84
N HIS A 58 2.21 -3.71 12.01
CA HIS A 58 3.60 -3.71 12.48
C HIS A 58 3.94 -2.43 13.25
N ILE A 59 3.63 -1.25 12.68
CA ILE A 59 3.87 0.04 13.34
C ILE A 59 3.12 0.13 14.67
N GLN A 60 1.86 -0.31 14.71
CA GLN A 60 1.05 -0.30 15.94
C GLN A 60 1.66 -1.19 17.04
N ALA A 61 2.23 -2.34 16.67
CA ALA A 61 2.91 -3.22 17.61
C ALA A 61 4.16 -2.55 18.20
N GLU A 62 4.98 -1.89 17.38
CA GLU A 62 6.18 -1.18 17.85
C GLU A 62 5.82 0.03 18.73
N LEU A 63 4.81 0.81 18.35
CA LEU A 63 4.30 1.91 19.18
C LEU A 63 3.84 1.41 20.55
N SER A 64 3.15 0.27 20.61
CA SER A 64 2.70 -0.33 21.86
C SER A 64 3.86 -0.72 22.79
N LYS A 65 4.99 -1.20 22.23
CA LYS A 65 6.21 -1.48 23.00
C LYS A 65 6.81 -0.20 23.58
N LEU A 66 6.91 0.85 22.77
CA LEU A 66 7.43 2.16 23.21
C LEU A 66 6.57 2.77 24.32
N GLN A 67 5.24 2.69 24.21
CA GLN A 67 4.32 3.15 25.27
C GLN A 67 4.54 2.41 26.60
N LYS A 68 4.77 1.10 26.56
CA LYS A 68 5.08 0.31 27.76
C LYS A 68 6.41 0.75 28.38
N ALA A 69 7.44 0.94 27.57
CA ALA A 69 8.74 1.44 28.04
C ALA A 69 8.61 2.84 28.68
N GLN A 70 7.87 3.74 28.04
CA GLN A 70 7.62 5.09 28.56
C GLN A 70 6.89 5.06 29.91
N LYS A 71 5.88 4.19 30.08
CA LYS A 71 5.18 4.01 31.36
C LYS A 71 6.11 3.51 32.46
N TYR A 72 7.03 2.60 32.13
CA TYR A 72 8.00 2.08 33.10
C TYR A 72 9.00 3.16 33.55
N ILE A 73 9.53 3.96 32.61
CA ILE A 73 10.53 5.01 32.91
C ILE A 73 9.94 6.19 33.67
N LYS A 74 8.64 6.49 33.50
CA LYS A 74 7.96 7.58 34.21
C LYS A 74 7.55 7.26 35.65
N ASN A 75 7.72 6.02 36.09
CA ASN A 75 7.61 5.62 37.50
C ASN A 75 8.98 5.71 38.17
#